data_AF-A0A2V8PYB5-F1
#
_entry.id   AF-A0A2V8PYB5-F1
#
_cell.length_a   1.000
_cell.length_b   1.000
_cell.length_c   1.000
_cell.angle_alpha   90.00
_cell.angle_beta   90.00
_cell.angle_gamma   90.00
#
_symmetry.space_group_name_H-M   'P 1'
#
loop_
_entity.id
_entity.type
_entity.pdbx_description
1 polymer ?
#
loop_
_entity_poly.entity_id
_entity_poly.type
_entity_poly.pdbx_seq_one_letter_code
_entity_poly.pdbx_strand_id
1 'polypeptide(L)'
;SDDYVGTEVCQACHEDQFKAFSHTSHAELAKIGSWKGKVTGCESCHGPGKAHAEEGDPTKIISFKNKGSKEISETCLTCHAGKEEHNNFRRGEHWRNDIGCTDCHSSHFINTEKNVSKSITFVGPANAQKPGFEAQRAAVMH
;
A
#
# COMPACT_ATOMS: atom_id res chain seq x y z
N SER A 1 14.55 2.67 -18.45
CA SER A 1 14.93 1.30 -18.11
C SER A 1 13.91 0.40 -18.77
N ASP A 2 14.35 -0.66 -19.44
CA ASP A 2 13.48 -1.58 -20.19
C ASP A 2 12.83 -2.65 -19.28
N ASP A 3 12.93 -2.46 -17.97
CA ASP A 3 12.44 -3.39 -16.94
C ASP A 3 11.00 -3.10 -16.49
N TYR A 4 10.45 -1.98 -16.95
CA TYR A 4 9.05 -1.61 -16.73
C TYR A 4 8.20 -2.09 -17.91
N VAL A 5 7.20 -2.91 -17.62
CA VAL A 5 6.40 -3.62 -18.63
C VAL A 5 5.01 -3.03 -18.83
N GLY A 6 4.61 -2.07 -17.99
CA GLY A 6 3.29 -1.46 -18.07
C GLY A 6 2.21 -2.28 -17.38
N THR A 7 1.06 -1.64 -17.13
CA THR A 7 -0.02 -2.20 -16.32
C THR A 7 -0.79 -3.29 -17.09
N GLU A 8 -0.80 -3.21 -18.41
CA GLU A 8 -1.48 -4.13 -19.32
C GLU A 8 -0.86 -5.54 -19.24
N VAL A 9 0.46 -5.64 -19.05
CA VAL A 9 1.13 -6.93 -18.84
C VAL A 9 0.69 -7.57 -17.53
N CYS A 10 0.53 -6.77 -16.47
CA CYS A 10 0.03 -7.27 -15.19
C CYS A 10 -1.42 -7.75 -15.31
N GLN A 11 -2.27 -7.04 -16.05
CA GLN A 11 -3.68 -7.39 -16.27
C GLN A 11 -3.86 -8.79 -16.88
N ALA A 12 -2.94 -9.22 -17.75
CA ALA A 12 -3.04 -10.51 -18.43
C ALA A 12 -3.09 -11.71 -17.46
N CYS A 13 -2.52 -11.58 -16.25
CA CYS A 13 -2.56 -12.61 -15.21
C CYS A 13 -3.32 -12.17 -13.93
N HIS A 14 -3.43 -10.87 -13.67
CA HIS A 14 -4.04 -10.29 -12.47
C HIS A 14 -5.27 -9.43 -12.80
N GLU A 15 -6.23 -10.01 -13.53
CA GLU A 15 -7.41 -9.30 -14.03
C GLU A 15 -8.28 -8.69 -12.91
N ASP A 16 -8.52 -9.43 -11.83
CA ASP A 16 -9.34 -8.96 -10.72
C ASP A 16 -8.70 -7.79 -9.98
N GLN A 17 -7.39 -7.87 -9.75
CA GLN A 17 -6.62 -6.79 -9.12
C GLN A 17 -6.58 -5.56 -10.03
N PHE A 18 -6.42 -5.75 -11.33
CA PHE A 18 -6.47 -4.66 -12.30
C PHE A 18 -7.84 -3.95 -12.28
N LYS A 19 -8.94 -4.71 -12.35
CA LYS A 19 -10.31 -4.17 -12.29
C LYS A 19 -10.52 -3.38 -11.01
N ALA A 20 -10.18 -3.96 -9.86
CA ALA A 20 -10.36 -3.29 -8.58
C ALA A 20 -9.48 -2.02 -8.44
N PHE A 21 -8.21 -2.09 -8.88
CA PHE A 21 -7.29 -0.96 -8.87
C PHE A 21 -7.77 0.18 -9.77
N SER A 22 -8.36 -0.13 -10.94
CA SER A 22 -8.79 0.84 -11.94
C SER A 22 -9.80 1.87 -11.43
N HIS A 23 -10.48 1.57 -10.32
CA HIS A 23 -11.44 2.46 -9.68
C HIS A 23 -10.81 3.37 -8.61
N THR A 24 -9.53 3.20 -8.29
CA THR A 24 -8.85 3.96 -7.23
C THR A 24 -8.24 5.25 -7.75
N SER A 25 -8.03 6.23 -6.86
CA SER A 25 -7.35 7.48 -7.20
C SER A 25 -5.91 7.27 -7.69
N HIS A 26 -5.27 6.16 -7.33
CA HIS A 26 -3.92 5.83 -7.81
C HIS A 26 -3.91 5.40 -9.29
N ALA A 27 -4.98 4.80 -9.81
CA ALA A 27 -5.10 4.47 -11.23
C ALA A 27 -5.22 5.73 -12.10
N GLU A 28 -5.86 6.78 -11.56
CA GLU A 28 -6.06 8.05 -12.27
C GLU A 28 -4.75 8.85 -12.45
N LEU A 29 -3.66 8.50 -11.77
CA LEU A 29 -2.36 9.19 -11.89
C LEU A 29 -1.89 9.27 -13.34
N ALA A 30 -2.10 8.22 -14.14
CA ALA A 30 -1.72 8.19 -15.55
C ALA A 30 -2.42 9.27 -16.40
N LYS A 31 -3.55 9.81 -15.93
CA LYS A 31 -4.33 10.85 -16.63
C LYS A 31 -3.96 12.26 -16.20
N ILE A 32 -3.16 12.41 -15.14
CA ILE A 32 -2.78 13.72 -14.60
C ILE A 32 -1.54 14.22 -15.34
N GLY A 33 -1.60 15.42 -15.92
CA GLY A 33 -0.50 15.98 -16.71
C GLY A 33 0.84 16.09 -15.98
N SER A 34 0.84 16.35 -14.67
CA SER A 34 2.07 16.41 -13.85
C SER A 34 2.76 15.06 -13.64
N TRP A 35 2.07 13.97 -13.97
CA TRP A 35 2.58 12.60 -13.91
C TRP A 35 3.03 12.06 -15.27
N LYS A 36 2.92 12.85 -16.33
CA LYS A 36 3.40 12.47 -17.66
C LYS A 36 4.88 12.11 -17.63
N GLY A 37 5.22 10.91 -18.13
CA GLY A 37 6.58 10.41 -18.16
C GLY A 37 7.13 9.89 -16.82
N LYS A 38 6.29 9.84 -15.77
CA LYS A 38 6.61 9.14 -14.52
C LYS A 38 6.06 7.72 -14.57
N VAL A 39 6.61 6.84 -13.73
CA VAL A 39 6.04 5.50 -13.52
C VAL A 39 4.66 5.66 -12.86
N THR A 40 3.64 5.05 -13.47
CA THR A 40 2.26 5.03 -13.00
C THR A 40 1.70 3.60 -13.08
N GLY A 41 0.59 3.32 -12.38
CA GLY A 41 -0.01 1.98 -12.35
C GLY A 41 0.72 1.03 -11.41
N CYS A 42 0.66 -0.28 -11.68
CA CYS A 42 1.16 -1.34 -10.79
C CYS A 42 2.60 -1.11 -10.31
N GLU A 43 3.47 -0.77 -11.27
CA GLU A 43 4.92 -0.66 -11.06
C GLU A 43 5.34 0.57 -10.24
N SER A 44 4.40 1.49 -9.96
CA SER A 44 4.65 2.64 -9.07
C SER A 44 4.89 2.21 -7.63
N CYS A 45 4.28 1.09 -7.22
CA CYS A 45 4.41 0.53 -5.87
C CYS A 45 5.16 -0.80 -5.90
N HIS A 46 4.96 -1.60 -6.96
CA HIS A 46 5.53 -2.94 -7.09
C HIS A 46 6.93 -2.97 -7.73
N GLY A 47 7.43 -1.83 -8.21
CA GLY A 47 8.71 -1.73 -8.89
C GLY A 47 8.68 -2.31 -10.31
N PRO A 48 9.85 -2.42 -10.98
CA PRO A 48 9.94 -2.99 -12.33
C PRO A 48 9.46 -4.44 -12.36
N GLY A 49 8.50 -4.75 -13.23
CA GLY A 49 7.80 -6.04 -13.25
C GLY A 49 8.37 -7.08 -14.21
N LYS A 50 9.34 -6.73 -15.07
CA LYS A 50 9.80 -7.60 -16.18
C LYS A 50 10.18 -9.02 -15.76
N ALA A 51 11.09 -9.17 -14.79
CA ALA A 51 11.54 -10.49 -14.35
C ALA A 51 10.39 -11.34 -13.78
N HIS A 52 9.48 -10.72 -13.05
CA HIS A 52 8.28 -11.40 -12.55
C HIS A 52 7.31 -11.79 -13.68
N ALA A 53 7.11 -10.93 -14.67
CA ALA A 53 6.22 -11.22 -15.80
C ALA A 53 6.75 -12.36 -16.68
N GLU A 54 8.07 -12.46 -16.86
CA GLU A 54 8.72 -13.50 -17.67
C GLU A 54 8.77 -14.87 -16.95
N GLU A 55 9.04 -14.87 -15.65
CA GLU A 55 9.26 -16.12 -14.89
C GLU A 55 8.01 -16.57 -14.10
N GLY A 56 7.03 -15.67 -13.88
CA GLY A 56 5.90 -15.91 -12.98
C GLY A 56 6.29 -16.00 -11.50
N ASP A 57 7.53 -15.68 -11.14
CA ASP A 57 8.07 -15.84 -9.79
C ASP A 57 7.71 -14.63 -8.90
N PRO A 58 6.93 -14.79 -7.82
CA PRO A 58 6.53 -13.70 -6.94
C PRO A 58 7.68 -13.10 -6.12
N THR A 59 8.86 -13.74 -6.08
CA THR A 59 10.06 -13.20 -5.42
C THR A 59 10.79 -12.16 -6.28
N LYS A 60 10.47 -12.09 -7.57
CA LYS A 60 11.07 -11.17 -8.55
C LYS A 60 10.35 -9.82 -8.66
N ILE A 61 9.39 -9.56 -7.78
CA ILE A 61 8.64 -8.30 -7.71
C ILE A 61 8.48 -7.89 -6.25
N ILE A 62 8.30 -6.59 -6.01
CA ILE A 62 8.01 -6.11 -4.67
C ILE A 62 6.61 -6.61 -4.29
N SER A 63 6.53 -7.52 -3.34
CA SER A 63 5.26 -7.96 -2.74
C SER A 63 5.13 -7.42 -1.32
N PHE A 64 3.95 -6.87 -0.98
CA PHE A 64 3.67 -6.40 0.38
C PHE A 64 3.26 -7.53 1.33
N LYS A 65 2.99 -8.75 0.83
CA LYS A 65 2.51 -9.87 1.66
C LYS A 65 3.47 -10.24 2.79
N ASN A 66 4.77 -10.09 2.58
CA ASN A 66 5.82 -10.50 3.53
C ASN A 66 6.65 -9.31 4.04
N LYS A 67 6.11 -8.08 3.97
CA LYS A 67 6.81 -6.87 4.41
C LYS A 67 6.21 -6.32 5.69
N GLY A 68 7.06 -5.75 6.54
CA GLY A 68 6.61 -5.05 7.75
C GLY A 68 5.87 -3.76 7.41
N SER A 69 4.98 -3.31 8.30
CA SER A 69 4.15 -2.11 8.10
C SER A 69 4.96 -0.86 7.77
N LYS A 70 6.10 -0.65 8.43
CA LYS A 70 7.01 0.47 8.14
C LYS A 70 7.60 0.40 6.74
N GLU A 71 8.03 -0.78 6.30
CA GLU A 71 8.61 -0.98 4.98
C GLU A 71 7.58 -0.75 3.87
N ILE A 72 6.33 -1.20 4.07
CA ILE A 72 5.23 -0.90 3.15
C ILE A 72 4.95 0.61 3.12
N SER A 73 4.91 1.25 4.30
CA SER A 73 4.71 2.70 4.41
C SER A 73 5.79 3.51 3.70
N GLU A 74 7.05 3.07 3.71
CA GLU A 74 8.12 3.73 2.97
C GLU A 74 7.82 3.82 1.46
N THR A 75 7.23 2.78 0.86
CA THR A 75 6.78 2.82 -0.54
C THR A 75 5.76 3.92 -0.77
N CYS A 76 4.78 4.07 0.13
CA CYS A 76 3.77 5.13 0.04
C CYS A 76 4.40 6.52 0.20
N LEU A 77 5.36 6.62 1.11
CA LEU A 77 6.05 7.86 1.46
C LEU A 77 7.01 8.34 0.36
N THR A 78 7.35 7.53 -0.64
CA THR A 78 8.06 8.00 -1.85
C THR A 78 7.34 9.16 -2.54
N CYS A 79 6.00 9.18 -2.46
CA CYS A 79 5.16 10.23 -3.04
C CYS A 79 4.44 11.07 -1.98
N HIS A 80 4.08 10.47 -0.84
CA HIS A 80 3.26 11.13 0.19
C HIS A 80 4.05 11.84 1.30
N ALA A 81 5.36 11.59 1.46
CA ALA A 81 6.13 12.18 2.56
C ALA A 81 6.17 13.73 2.58
N GLY A 82 5.91 14.39 1.44
CA GLY A 82 5.94 15.85 1.33
C GLY A 82 4.57 16.54 1.44
N LYS A 83 3.48 15.80 1.64
CA LYS A 83 2.14 16.38 1.81
C LYS A 83 1.91 16.75 3.27
N GLU A 84 1.26 17.89 3.54
CA GLU A 84 1.07 18.42 4.91
C GLU A 84 0.50 17.37 5.86
N GLU A 85 -0.43 16.54 5.38
CA GLU A 85 -1.13 15.55 6.20
C GLU A 85 -0.25 14.34 6.58
N HIS A 86 0.88 14.12 5.89
CA HIS A 86 1.72 12.93 6.02
C HIS A 86 3.21 13.24 6.28
N ASN A 87 3.60 14.52 6.32
CA ASN A 87 4.99 14.96 6.51
C ASN A 87 5.62 14.48 7.82
N ASN A 88 4.80 14.26 8.84
CA ASN A 88 5.22 13.80 10.15
C ASN A 88 4.89 12.32 10.40
N PHE A 89 4.47 11.55 9.39
CA PHE A 89 4.08 10.15 9.58
C PHE A 89 5.18 9.34 10.28
N ARG A 90 6.44 9.46 9.84
CA ARG A 90 7.61 8.80 10.43
C ARG A 90 7.91 9.19 11.89
N ARG A 91 7.35 10.32 12.36
CA ARG A 91 7.47 10.82 13.73
C ARG A 91 6.19 10.63 14.55
N GLY A 92 5.12 10.18 13.89
CA GLY A 92 3.79 10.08 14.46
C GLY A 92 3.55 8.76 15.19
N GLU A 93 2.39 8.69 15.83
CA GLU A 93 2.01 7.55 16.66
C GLU A 93 1.82 6.25 15.86
N HIS A 94 1.31 6.35 14.63
CA HIS A 94 1.21 5.20 13.73
C HIS A 94 2.58 4.54 13.52
N TRP A 95 3.60 5.32 13.17
CA TRP A 95 4.95 4.81 12.96
C TRP A 95 5.58 4.23 14.23
N ARG A 96 5.41 4.89 15.39
CA ARG A 96 5.95 4.40 16.67
C ARG A 96 5.37 3.05 17.08
N ASN A 97 4.14 2.74 16.67
CA ASN A 97 3.41 1.52 17.03
C ASN A 97 3.31 0.51 15.88
N ASP A 98 4.20 0.58 14.88
CA ASP A 98 4.21 -0.35 13.74
C ASP A 98 2.88 -0.44 12.97
N ILE A 99 2.16 0.68 12.92
CA ILE A 99 0.93 0.84 12.15
C ILE A 99 1.28 1.54 10.83
N GLY A 100 1.09 0.81 9.74
CA GLY A 100 1.41 1.23 8.38
C GLY A 100 0.17 1.70 7.63
N CYS A 101 0.40 2.28 6.45
CA CYS A 101 -0.66 2.81 5.60
C CYS A 101 -1.66 1.73 5.22
N THR A 102 -1.18 0.52 4.92
CA THR A 102 -2.02 -0.60 4.47
C THR A 102 -2.77 -1.33 5.59
N ASP A 103 -2.51 -0.98 6.86
CA ASP A 103 -3.31 -1.50 7.97
C ASP A 103 -4.73 -0.89 7.99
N CYS A 104 -4.94 0.20 7.24
CA CYS A 104 -6.24 0.85 7.09
C CYS A 104 -6.57 1.14 5.61
N HIS A 105 -5.61 1.53 4.78
CA HIS A 105 -5.86 1.87 3.38
C HIS A 105 -5.62 0.68 2.46
N SER A 106 -6.43 0.55 1.41
CA SER A 106 -6.15 -0.36 0.30
C SER A 106 -5.88 0.44 -0.96
N SER A 107 -4.82 0.06 -1.68
CA SER A 107 -4.52 0.59 -3.01
C SER A 107 -5.15 -0.25 -4.12
N HIS A 108 -5.54 -1.50 -3.85
CA HIS A 108 -6.13 -2.39 -4.86
C HIS A 108 -7.65 -2.31 -4.91
N PHE A 109 -8.31 -1.78 -3.89
CA PHE A 109 -9.77 -1.66 -3.86
C PHE A 109 -10.20 -0.47 -3.01
N ILE A 110 -11.41 0.04 -3.28
CA ILE A 110 -12.02 1.09 -2.46
C ILE A 110 -12.61 0.42 -1.22
N ASN A 111 -12.06 0.72 -0.05
CA ASN A 111 -12.71 0.38 1.21
C ASN A 111 -13.93 1.30 1.39
N THR A 112 -15.13 0.74 1.33
CA THR A 112 -16.39 1.45 1.59
C THR A 112 -16.67 1.61 3.08
N GLU A 113 -15.95 0.87 3.94
CA GLU A 113 -16.00 1.01 5.39
C GLU A 113 -14.97 2.04 5.89
N LYS A 114 -15.33 2.76 6.96
CA LYS A 114 -14.40 3.67 7.64
C LYS A 114 -13.29 2.85 8.31
N ASN A 115 -12.07 2.92 7.76
CA ASN A 115 -10.89 2.32 8.37
C ASN A 115 -10.42 3.16 9.56
N VAL A 116 -11.09 2.97 10.69
CA VAL A 116 -10.69 3.54 11.98
C VAL A 116 -9.93 2.49 12.77
N SER A 117 -8.84 2.88 13.43
CA SER A 117 -8.26 2.07 14.50
C SER A 117 -9.34 1.91 15.57
N LYS A 118 -9.93 0.73 15.72
CA LYS A 118 -11.04 0.61 16.67
C LYS A 118 -10.52 0.67 18.12
N SER A 119 -11.41 1.13 18.99
CA SER A 119 -11.24 1.14 20.44
C SER A 119 -11.07 -0.29 20.97
N ILE A 120 -10.37 -0.44 22.10
CA ILE A 120 -10.30 -1.69 22.90
C ILE A 120 -11.67 -2.29 23.26
N THR A 121 -12.74 -1.51 23.09
CA THR A 121 -14.12 -1.90 23.38
C THR A 121 -14.86 -2.49 22.17
N PHE A 122 -14.35 -2.35 20.94
CA PHE A 122 -15.04 -2.84 19.74
C PHE A 122 -14.03 -3.35 18.71
N VAL A 123 -13.98 -4.66 18.46
CA VAL A 123 -13.02 -5.27 17.53
C VAL A 123 -13.38 -4.91 16.08
N GLY A 124 -12.39 -4.41 15.33
CA GLY A 124 -12.54 -4.05 13.92
C GLY A 124 -12.01 -5.07 12.95
N PRO A 125 -12.37 -4.97 11.66
CA PRO A 125 -11.79 -5.82 10.62
C PRO A 125 -10.25 -5.76 10.61
N ALA A 126 -9.67 -4.59 10.84
CA ALA A 126 -8.22 -4.41 10.98
C ALA A 126 -7.63 -5.18 12.18
N ASN A 127 -8.31 -5.21 13.33
CA ASN A 127 -7.90 -6.01 14.50
C ASN A 127 -8.07 -7.52 14.26
N ALA A 128 -9.03 -7.93 13.44
CA ALA A 128 -9.22 -9.33 13.06
C ALA A 128 -8.10 -9.85 12.14
N GLN A 129 -7.49 -8.96 11.33
CA GLN A 129 -6.39 -9.30 10.42
C GLN A 129 -5.02 -9.27 11.10
N LYS A 130 -4.89 -8.62 12.27
CA LYS A 130 -3.69 -8.60 13.12
C LYS A 130 -4.03 -8.82 14.60
N PRO A 131 -4.27 -10.08 15.03
CA PRO A 131 -4.51 -10.40 16.44
C PRO A 131 -3.26 -10.05 17.26
N GLY A 132 -3.29 -8.92 17.97
CA GLY A 132 -2.16 -8.40 18.76
C GLY A 132 -2.00 -6.87 18.73
N PHE A 133 -2.65 -6.18 17.79
CA PHE A 133 -2.63 -4.72 17.69
C PHE A 133 -3.06 -4.01 19.00
N GLU A 134 -4.01 -4.59 19.74
CA GLU A 134 -4.46 -4.04 21.02
C GLU A 134 -3.52 -4.35 22.20
N ALA A 135 -2.77 -5.45 22.15
CA ALA A 135 -1.92 -5.88 23.27
C ALA A 135 -0.71 -4.94 23.48
N GLN A 136 -0.23 -4.29 22.42
CA GLN A 136 0.84 -3.29 22.52
C GLN A 136 0.37 -1.98 23.18
N ARG A 137 -0.92 -1.64 23.12
CA ARG A 137 -1.47 -0.43 23.76
C ARG A 137 -1.46 -0.50 25.29
N ALA A 138 -1.55 -1.70 25.88
CA ALA A 138 -1.55 -1.87 27.33
C ALA A 138 -0.14 -1.74 27.95
N ALA A 139 0.93 -1.86 27.15
CA ALA A 139 2.31 -1.90 27.66
C ALA A 139 3.01 -0.54 27.74
N VAL A 140 2.46 0.52 27.10
CA VAL A 140 3.11 1.84 26.99
C VAL A 140 2.45 2.92 27.87
N MET A 141 1.45 2.54 28.68
CA MET A 141 0.91 3.40 29.74
C MET A 141 1.66 3.17 31.05
N HIS A 142 2.95 3.53 31.10
CA HIS A 142 3.70 3.77 32.34
C HIS A 142 4.70 4.90 32.12
#